data_AF-A0A4Z0D733-F1
#
_entry.id   AF-A0A4Z0D733-F1
#
_cell.length_a   1.000
_cell.length_b   1.000
_cell.length_c   1.000
_cell.angle_alpha   90.00
_cell.angle_beta   90.00
_cell.angle_gamma   90.00
#
_symmetry.space_group_name_H-M   'P 1'
#
loop_
_entity.id
_entity.type
_entity.pdbx_description
1 polymer ?
#
loop_
_entity_poly.entity_id
_entity_poly.type
_entity_poly.pdbx_seq_one_letter_code
_entity_poly.pdbx_strand_id
1 'polypeptide(L)'
;MINYIQRKRNKKGFTLIELVVVIAILGILAALAIPRFTGTQNNAKEQTHNANVRTIESALGLYAAEKGHYTQSVDDLVRAGYLKEPPVYPLGTGNYDIEYNAATKNYYVVPEMIK
;
A
#
# COMPACT_ATOMS: atom_id res chain seq x y z
N MET A 1 78.11 8.69 8.54
CA MET A 1 77.35 8.10 9.66
C MET A 1 75.90 8.54 9.52
N ILE A 2 74.97 7.65 9.16
CA ILE A 2 73.57 7.99 8.85
C ILE A 2 72.73 7.77 10.12
N ASN A 3 72.00 8.79 10.55
CA ASN A 3 71.15 8.76 11.74
C ASN A 3 69.76 8.22 11.38
N TYR A 4 69.32 7.14 12.05
CA TYR A 4 68.05 6.48 11.77
C TYR A 4 66.94 7.06 12.67
N ILE A 5 66.04 7.86 12.08
CA ILE A 5 64.89 8.41 12.81
C ILE A 5 63.90 7.27 13.07
N GLN A 6 63.92 6.74 14.30
CA GLN A 6 62.97 5.76 14.81
C GLN A 6 61.58 6.40 14.99
N ARG A 7 60.67 6.21 14.04
CA ARG A 7 59.25 6.58 14.22
C ARG A 7 58.59 5.61 15.21
N LYS A 8 58.33 6.05 16.44
CA LYS A 8 57.41 5.36 17.37
C LYS A 8 56.02 5.31 16.74
N ARG A 9 55.64 4.17 16.18
CA ARG A 9 54.24 3.88 15.80
C ARG A 9 53.42 3.72 17.07
N ASN A 10 52.71 4.77 17.49
CA ASN A 10 51.66 4.69 18.50
C ASN A 10 50.52 3.84 17.96
N LYS A 11 50.58 2.52 18.18
CA LYS A 11 49.45 1.62 17.96
C LYS A 11 48.45 1.83 19.09
N LYS A 12 47.50 2.75 18.90
CA LYS A 12 46.29 2.80 19.75
C LYS A 12 45.40 1.64 19.32
N GLY A 13 45.35 0.59 20.13
CA GLY A 13 44.43 -0.54 19.96
C GLY A 13 43.08 -0.23 20.56
N PHE A 14 42.03 -0.85 20.02
CA PHE A 14 40.68 -0.85 20.58
C PHE A 14 40.70 -1.56 21.94
N THR A 15 40.01 -1.01 22.93
CA THR A 15 39.83 -1.64 24.25
C THR A 15 38.61 -2.56 24.23
N LEU A 16 38.61 -3.59 25.06
CA LEU A 16 37.44 -4.48 25.22
C LEU A 16 36.22 -3.70 25.72
N ILE A 17 36.42 -2.70 26.57
CA ILE A 17 35.33 -1.87 27.10
C ILE A 17 34.66 -1.03 26.01
N GLU A 18 35.43 -0.51 25.04
CA GLU A 18 34.87 0.21 23.89
C GLU A 18 33.94 -0.69 23.07
N LEU A 19 34.32 -1.95 22.84
CA LEU A 19 33.47 -2.89 22.12
C LEU A 19 32.20 -3.24 22.91
N VAL A 20 32.32 -3.44 24.22
CA VAL A 20 31.18 -3.76 25.11
C VAL A 20 30.16 -2.63 25.15
N VAL A 21 30.61 -1.37 25.21
CA VAL A 21 29.70 -0.21 25.20
C VAL A 21 29.00 -0.07 23.83
N VAL A 22 29.71 -0.31 22.73
CA VAL A 22 29.13 -0.25 21.38
C VAL A 22 28.02 -1.29 21.21
N ILE A 23 28.26 -2.56 21.57
CA ILE A 23 27.22 -3.60 21.44
C ILE A 23 26.04 -3.38 22.39
N ALA A 24 26.28 -2.77 23.56
CA ALA A 24 25.20 -2.39 24.48
C ALA A 24 24.29 -1.33 23.86
N ILE A 25 24.86 -0.27 23.27
CA ILE A 25 24.08 0.76 22.57
C ILE A 25 23.37 0.17 21.34
N LEU A 26 24.05 -0.68 20.56
CA LEU A 26 23.43 -1.37 19.41
C LEU A 26 22.25 -2.26 19.84
N GLY A 27 22.32 -2.92 20.99
CA GLY A 27 21.22 -3.71 21.56
C GLY A 27 20.00 -2.85 21.91
N ILE A 28 20.21 -1.68 22.51
CA ILE A 28 19.13 -0.72 22.83
C ILE A 28 18.49 -0.18 21.53
N LEU A 29 19.31 0.24 20.57
CA LEU A 29 18.83 0.76 19.29
C LEU A 29 18.04 -0.31 18.51
N ALA A 30 18.53 -1.55 18.47
CA ALA A 30 17.85 -2.66 17.80
C ALA A 30 16.48 -2.97 18.42
N ALA A 31 16.34 -2.88 19.75
CA ALA A 31 15.07 -3.09 20.43
C ALA A 31 14.01 -2.01 20.10
N LEU A 32 14.44 -0.77 19.85
CA LEU A 32 13.55 0.35 19.50
C LEU A 32 13.30 0.48 17.98
N ALA A 33 14.08 -0.22 17.15
CA ALA A 33 14.11 -0.05 15.70
C ALA A 33 12.92 -0.67 14.93
N ILE A 34 11.73 -0.78 15.53
CA ILE A 34 10.53 -1.25 14.82
C ILE A 34 9.63 -0.06 14.48
N PRO A 35 9.80 0.58 13.31
CA PRO A 35 8.83 1.54 12.84
C PRO A 35 7.51 0.82 12.51
N ARG A 36 6.42 1.18 13.20
CA ARG A 36 5.10 0.60 12.93
C ARG A 36 4.42 1.35 11.77
N PHE A 37 4.54 0.81 10.56
CA PHE A 37 3.90 1.34 9.34
C PHE A 37 2.51 0.75 9.04
N THR A 38 1.92 -0.01 9.96
CA THR A 38 0.69 -0.78 9.70
C THR A 38 -0.56 0.09 9.53
N GLY A 39 -0.69 1.19 10.30
CA GLY A 39 -1.87 2.07 10.23
C GLY A 39 -1.96 2.85 8.92
N THR A 40 -0.84 3.39 8.44
CA THR A 40 -0.79 4.16 7.19
C THR A 40 -1.14 3.31 5.96
N GLN A 41 -0.70 2.05 5.94
CA GLN A 41 -1.02 1.14 4.83
C GLN A 41 -2.52 0.83 4.76
N ASN A 42 -3.17 0.59 5.90
CA ASN A 42 -4.61 0.32 5.94
C ASN A 42 -5.42 1.54 5.47
N ASN A 43 -5.06 2.74 5.94
CA ASN A 43 -5.70 3.97 5.51
C ASN A 43 -5.54 4.21 4.00
N ALA A 44 -4.36 3.93 3.44
CA ALA A 44 -4.12 4.06 2.01
C ALA A 44 -4.97 3.07 1.19
N LYS A 45 -5.13 1.83 1.66
CA LYS A 45 -5.99 0.83 1.04
C LYS A 45 -7.46 1.25 1.07
N GLU A 46 -7.95 1.77 2.20
CA GLU A 46 -9.33 2.26 2.33
C GLU A 46 -9.59 3.46 1.40
N GLN A 47 -8.66 4.42 1.33
CA GLN A 47 -8.76 5.54 0.40
C GLN A 47 -8.78 5.08 -1.07
N THR A 48 -7.94 4.09 -1.41
CA THR A 48 -7.93 3.48 -2.75
C THR A 48 -9.26 2.79 -3.05
N HIS A 49 -9.83 2.09 -2.07
CA HIS A 49 -11.14 1.45 -2.22
C HIS A 49 -12.23 2.47 -2.53
N ASN A 50 -12.29 3.55 -1.76
CA ASN A 50 -13.28 4.63 -1.95
C ASN A 50 -13.09 5.34 -3.30
N ALA A 51 -11.85 5.52 -3.76
CA ALA A 51 -11.57 6.09 -5.07
C ALA A 51 -12.02 5.17 -6.22
N ASN A 52 -11.77 3.86 -6.09
CA ASN A 52 -12.21 2.87 -7.07
C ASN A 52 -13.74 2.82 -7.19
N VAL A 53 -14.45 2.81 -6.05
CA VAL A 53 -15.93 2.87 -6.01
C VAL A 53 -16.45 4.08 -6.78
N ARG A 54 -15.93 5.28 -6.48
CA ARG A 54 -16.35 6.52 -7.18
C ARG A 54 -16.06 6.49 -8.67
N THR A 55 -14.96 5.85 -9.08
CA THR A 55 -14.60 5.70 -10.50
C THR A 55 -15.62 4.82 -11.21
N ILE A 56 -15.99 3.69 -10.61
CA ILE A 56 -16.99 2.78 -11.16
C ILE A 56 -18.38 3.44 -11.17
N GLU A 57 -18.79 4.13 -10.10
CA GLU A 57 -20.06 4.86 -10.06
C GLU A 57 -20.14 5.94 -11.16
N SER A 58 -19.04 6.65 -11.39
CA SER A 58 -18.96 7.67 -12.45
C SER A 58 -19.10 7.04 -13.84
N ALA A 59 -18.40 5.93 -14.09
CA ALA A 59 -18.49 5.18 -15.35
C ALA A 59 -19.89 4.59 -15.56
N LEU A 60 -20.52 4.09 -14.48
CA LEU A 60 -21.87 3.56 -14.48
C LEU A 60 -22.91 4.66 -14.78
N GLY A 61 -22.75 5.85 -14.20
CA GLY A 61 -23.59 7.00 -14.49
C GLY A 61 -23.49 7.46 -15.95
N LEU A 62 -22.27 7.45 -16.51
CA LEU A 62 -22.04 7.77 -17.91
C LEU A 62 -22.65 6.71 -18.85
N TYR A 63 -22.46 5.42 -18.54
CA TYR A 63 -23.10 4.32 -19.26
C TYR A 63 -24.63 4.47 -19.26
N ALA A 64 -25.23 4.74 -18.10
CA ALA A 64 -26.68 4.90 -17.99
C ALA A 64 -27.20 6.13 -18.74
N ALA A 65 -26.44 7.22 -18.77
CA ALA A 65 -26.79 8.42 -19.53
C ALA A 65 -26.80 8.16 -21.05
N GLU A 66 -25.89 7.34 -21.56
CA GLU A 66 -25.79 7.03 -22.99
C GLU A 66 -26.70 5.88 -23.45
N LYS A 67 -26.86 4.84 -22.63
CA LYS A 67 -27.60 3.61 -22.97
C LYS A 67 -29.03 3.58 -22.44
N GLY A 68 -29.40 4.52 -21.57
CA GLY A 68 -30.73 4.62 -20.96
C GLY A 68 -31.03 3.55 -19.90
N HIS A 69 -30.05 2.72 -19.54
CA HIS A 69 -30.16 1.70 -18.50
C HIS A 69 -28.79 1.46 -17.84
N TYR A 70 -28.80 0.92 -16.63
CA TYR A 70 -27.59 0.55 -15.89
C TYR A 70 -27.14 -0.86 -16.25
N THR A 71 -25.83 -1.12 -16.19
CA THR A 71 -25.29 -2.48 -16.20
C THR A 71 -25.12 -3.00 -14.77
N GLN A 72 -25.17 -4.32 -14.61
CA GLN A 72 -24.89 -5.01 -13.36
C GLN A 72 -23.48 -5.63 -13.34
N SER A 73 -22.65 -5.36 -14.34
CA SER A 73 -21.28 -5.90 -14.40
C SER A 73 -20.26 -4.80 -14.66
N VAL A 74 -19.20 -4.77 -13.87
CA VAL A 74 -18.04 -3.88 -14.11
C VAL A 74 -17.34 -4.22 -15.42
N ASP A 75 -17.31 -5.50 -15.81
CA ASP A 75 -16.70 -5.93 -17.07
C ASP A 75 -17.41 -5.33 -18.30
N ASP A 76 -18.72 -5.12 -18.22
CA ASP A 76 -19.47 -4.51 -19.31
C ASP A 76 -19.13 -3.02 -19.47
N LEU A 77 -18.81 -2.33 -18.36
CA LEU A 77 -18.29 -0.96 -18.41
C LEU A 77 -16.92 -0.92 -19.11
N VAL A 78 -16.09 -1.95 -18.93
CA VAL A 78 -14.79 -2.09 -19.60
C VAL A 78 -15.00 -2.37 -21.09
N ARG A 79 -15.83 -3.36 -21.44
CA ARG A 79 -16.13 -3.72 -22.84
C ARG A 79 -16.77 -2.57 -23.61
N ALA A 80 -17.62 -1.79 -22.95
CA ALA A 80 -18.27 -0.63 -23.55
C ALA A 80 -17.38 0.62 -23.57
N GLY A 81 -16.16 0.57 -23.01
CA GLY A 81 -15.15 1.61 -23.10
C GLY A 81 -15.25 2.73 -22.06
N TYR A 82 -16.11 2.59 -21.04
CA TYR A 82 -16.24 3.56 -19.95
C TYR A 82 -15.18 3.37 -18.86
N LEU A 83 -14.60 2.18 -18.78
CA LEU A 83 -13.43 1.86 -17.96
C LEU A 83 -12.34 1.24 -18.84
N LYS A 84 -11.07 1.51 -18.51
CA LYS A 84 -9.94 0.87 -19.21
C LYS A 84 -9.73 -0.57 -18.76
N GLU A 85 -9.87 -0.80 -17.46
CA GLU A 85 -9.68 -2.07 -16.79
C GLU A 85 -10.50 -2.08 -15.49
N PRO A 86 -10.91 -3.25 -14.98
CA PRO A 86 -11.61 -3.32 -13.71
C PRO A 86 -10.66 -2.97 -12.56
N PRO A 87 -11.01 -2.01 -11.68
CA PRO A 87 -10.18 -1.70 -10.52
C PRO A 87 -10.03 -2.90 -9.59
N VAL A 88 -8.86 -3.07 -8.98
CA VAL A 88 -8.58 -4.16 -8.03
C VAL A 88 -9.02 -3.76 -6.62
N TYR A 89 -9.61 -4.70 -5.86
CA TYR A 89 -9.97 -4.46 -4.47
C TYR A 89 -8.73 -4.43 -3.55
N PRO A 90 -8.41 -3.29 -2.89
CA PRO A 90 -7.13 -3.14 -2.18
C PRO A 90 -7.15 -3.74 -0.75
N LEU A 91 -8.32 -4.12 -0.24
CA LEU A 91 -8.51 -4.62 1.13
C LEU A 91 -8.53 -6.16 1.22
N GLY A 92 -8.35 -6.87 0.12
CA GLY A 92 -8.36 -8.33 0.09
C GLY A 92 -8.14 -8.88 -1.31
N THR A 93 -8.51 -10.14 -1.52
CA THR A 93 -8.55 -10.78 -2.84
C THR A 93 -9.98 -10.71 -3.33
N GLY A 94 -10.26 -9.85 -4.31
CA GLY A 94 -11.61 -9.61 -4.78
C GLY A 94 -11.67 -8.63 -5.94
N ASN A 95 -12.82 -8.61 -6.61
CA ASN A 95 -13.15 -7.63 -7.65
C ASN A 95 -14.30 -6.74 -7.17
N TYR A 96 -14.70 -5.77 -7.98
CA TYR A 96 -15.92 -5.02 -7.75
C TYR A 96 -17.04 -5.58 -8.60
N ASP A 97 -18.23 -5.63 -8.02
CA ASP A 97 -19.47 -5.95 -8.71
C ASP A 97 -20.50 -4.84 -8.49
N ILE A 98 -21.55 -4.83 -9.32
CA ILE A 98 -22.60 -3.81 -9.28
C ILE A 98 -23.91 -4.48 -8.88
N GLU A 99 -24.34 -4.22 -7.64
CA GLU A 99 -25.56 -4.78 -7.09
C GLU A 99 -26.73 -3.80 -7.21
N TYR A 100 -27.89 -4.28 -7.66
CA TYR A 100 -29.13 -3.51 -7.67
C TYR A 100 -29.90 -3.69 -6.35
N ASN A 101 -30.12 -2.58 -5.64
CA ASN A 101 -30.97 -2.59 -4.45
C ASN A 101 -32.41 -2.23 -4.82
N ALA A 102 -33.31 -3.21 -4.73
CA ALA A 102 -34.72 -3.02 -5.04
C ALA A 102 -35.46 -2.10 -4.04
N ALA A 103 -34.97 -1.96 -2.81
CA ALA A 103 -35.61 -1.12 -1.79
C ALA A 103 -35.32 0.37 -2.02
N THR A 104 -34.09 0.72 -2.40
CA THR A 104 -33.69 2.11 -2.69
C THR A 104 -33.80 2.47 -4.17
N LYS A 105 -34.04 1.48 -5.05
CA LYS A 105 -34.05 1.61 -6.52
C LYS A 105 -32.74 2.19 -7.08
N ASN A 106 -31.62 1.90 -6.42
CA ASN A 106 -30.30 2.38 -6.79
C ASN A 106 -29.32 1.22 -6.99
N TYR A 107 -28.28 1.48 -7.80
CA TYR A 107 -27.16 0.58 -8.01
C TYR A 107 -26.02 0.95 -7.07
N TYR A 108 -25.38 -0.05 -6.47
CA TYR A 108 -24.26 0.12 -5.56
C TYR A 108 -23.08 -0.69 -6.04
N VAL A 109 -21.89 -0.10 -5.94
CA VAL A 109 -20.64 -0.81 -6.21
C VAL A 109 -20.23 -1.53 -4.94
N VAL A 110 -20.19 -2.85 -4.99
CA VAL A 110 -19.86 -3.71 -3.84
C VAL A 110 -18.59 -4.51 -4.14
N PRO A 111 -17.72 -4.75 -3.15
CA PRO A 111 -16.61 -5.67 -3.34
C PRO A 111 -17.14 -7.11 -3.40
N GLU A 112 -16.90 -7.79 -4.52
CA GLU A 112 -17.08 -9.22 -4.64
C GLU A 112 -15.86 -9.91 -4.02
N MET A 113 -16.05 -10.43 -2.81
CA MET A 113 -15.02 -11.17 -2.10
C MET A 113 -14.85 -12.54 -2.76
N ILE A 114 -13.66 -12.82 -3.31
CA ILE A 114 -13.34 -14.18 -3.77
C ILE A 114 -13.25 -15.06 -2.50
N LYS A 115 -14.15 -16.05 -2.41
CA LYS A 115 -14.18 -17.03 -1.32
C LYS A 115 -12.97 -17.96 -1.34
#